data_AF-A0A5J4RP59-F1
#
_entry.id   AF-A0A5J4RP59-F1
#
_cell.length_a   1.000
_cell.length_b   1.000
_cell.length_c   1.000
_cell.angle_alpha   90.00
_cell.angle_beta   90.00
_cell.angle_gamma   90.00
#
_symmetry.space_group_name_H-M   'P 1'
#
loop_
_entity.id
_entity.type
_entity.pdbx_description
1 polymer ?
#
loop_
_entity_poly.entity_id
_entity_poly.type
_entity_poly.pdbx_seq_one_letter_code
_entity_poly.pdbx_strand_id
1 'polypeptide(L)' 'MITFPNAKINLGLNIIEKRADGYHNLETVFYPVPVEDALEIKVLDRTEHKFILQPSGIAIAGKA' A
#
# COMPACT_ATOMS: atom_id res chain seq x y z
N MET A 1 -17.48 -1.73 -7.44
CA MET A 1 -17.28 -1.57 -5.98
C MET A 1 -16.32 -0.42 -5.76
N ILE A 2 -16.62 0.50 -4.85
CA ILE A 2 -15.71 1.58 -4.45
C ILE A 2 -15.36 1.37 -2.98
N THR A 3 -14.09 1.52 -2.63
CA THR A 3 -13.59 1.46 -1.24
C THR A 3 -12.48 2.47 -1.03
N PHE A 4 -12.27 2.86 0.22
CA PHE A 4 -11.27 3.85 0.63
C PHE A 4 -10.29 3.20 1.61
N PRO A 5 -9.26 2.45 1.12
CA PRO A 5 -8.31 1.80 2.00
C PRO A 5 -7.49 2.83 2.76
N ASN A 6 -7.39 2.65 4.08
CA ASN A 6 -6.72 3.57 4.96
C ASN A 6 -5.20 3.44 4.91
N ALA A 7 -4.52 4.58 4.96
CA ALA A 7 -3.10 4.65 5.23
C ALA A 7 -2.82 4.43 6.73
N LYS A 8 -1.55 4.14 7.03
CA LYS A 8 -1.02 4.10 8.40
C LYS A 8 0.27 4.87 8.50
N ILE A 9 0.62 5.21 9.74
CA ILE A 9 1.97 5.57 10.14
C ILE A 9 2.48 4.59 11.19
N ASN A 10 3.79 4.49 11.32
CA ASN A 10 4.44 3.77 12.42
C ASN A 10 4.72 4.76 13.55
N LEU A 11 4.12 4.56 14.72
CA LEU A 11 4.44 5.33 15.92
C LEU A 11 5.66 4.70 16.61
N GLY A 12 6.83 5.12 16.13
CA GLY A 12 8.11 4.48 16.47
C GLY A 12 8.36 3.24 15.63
N LEU A 13 9.63 2.98 15.31
CA LEU A 13 10.09 1.80 14.61
C LEU A 13 11.45 1.42 15.17
N ASN A 14 11.53 0.27 15.83
CA ASN A 14 12.76 -0.25 16.41
C ASN A 14 13.16 -1.54 15.69
N ILE A 15 14.44 -1.65 15.33
CA ILE A 15 15.00 -2.82 14.68
C ILE A 15 15.68 -3.65 15.78
N ILE A 16 15.17 -4.87 16.02
CA ILE A 16 15.64 -5.71 17.12
C ILE A 16 16.83 -6.56 16.69
N GLU A 17 16.74 -7.18 15.52
CA GLU A 17 17.79 -8.02 14.97
C GLU A 17 17.62 -8.23 13.48
N LYS A 18 18.72 -8.62 12.83
CA LYS A 18 18.72 -9.14 11.47
C LYS A 18 18.52 -10.67 11.52
N ARG A 19 17.55 -11.16 10.77
CA ARG A 19 17.20 -12.58 10.67
C ARG A 19 18.09 -13.30 9.65
N ALA A 20 18.15 -14.63 9.76
CA ALA A 20 18.89 -15.47 8.81
C ALA A 20 18.31 -15.45 7.38
N ASP A 21 17.04 -15.09 7.22
CA ASP A 21 16.36 -14.95 5.91
C ASP A 21 16.59 -13.59 5.23
N GLY A 22 17.42 -12.72 5.81
CA GLY A 22 17.76 -11.41 5.26
C GLY A 22 16.81 -10.28 5.66
N TYR A 23 15.72 -10.55 6.38
CA TYR A 23 14.81 -9.55 6.93
C TYR A 23 15.23 -9.10 8.34
N HIS A 24 14.45 -8.20 8.94
CA HIS A 24 14.65 -7.74 10.32
C HIS A 24 13.40 -8.01 11.17
N ASN A 25 13.62 -8.38 12.42
CA ASN A 25 12.54 -8.33 13.42
C ASN A 25 12.38 -6.87 13.86
N LEU A 26 11.13 -6.40 13.85
CA LEU A 26 10.77 -5.01 14.14
C LEU A 26 9.79 -4.94 15.30
N GLU A 27 9.95 -3.93 16.14
CA GLU A 27 8.95 -3.49 17.11
C GLU A 27 8.39 -2.14 16.68
N THR A 28 7.07 -2.03 16.56
CA THR A 28 6.41 -0.81 16.10
C THR A 28 4.91 -0.85 16.45
N VAL A 29 4.29 0.33 16.56
CA VAL A 29 2.82 0.46 16.65
C VAL A 29 2.30 1.00 15.33
N PHE A 30 1.40 0.25 14.69
CA PHE A 30 0.68 0.70 13.50
C PHE A 30 -0.50 1.58 13.91
N TYR A 31 -0.49 2.85 13.51
CA TYR A 31 -1.59 3.78 13.78
C TYR A 31 -2.25 4.19 12.46
N PRO A 32 -3.56 3.95 12.27
CA PRO A 32 -4.27 4.39 11.08
C PRO A 32 -4.42 5.91 11.09
N VAL A 33 -4.34 6.53 9.92
CA VAL A 33 -4.55 7.97 9.75
C VAL A 33 -5.68 8.23 8.76
N PRO A 34 -6.40 9.36 8.84
CA PRO A 34 -7.51 9.68 7.92
C PRO A 34 -6.97 10.18 6.57
N VAL A 35 -6.08 9.39 5.96
CA VAL A 35 -5.55 9.55 4.61
C VAL A 35 -5.83 8.24 3.90
N GLU A 36 -6.50 8.30 2.77
CA GLU A 36 -7.03 7.12 2.08
C GLU A 36 -6.83 7.29 0.58
N ASP A 37 -6.57 6.18 -0.10
CA ASP A 37 -6.72 6.14 -1.56
C ASP A 37 -8.20 5.94 -1.91
N ALA A 38 -8.61 6.30 -3.14
CA ALA A 38 -9.89 5.89 -3.69
C ALA A 38 -9.68 4.69 -4.62
N LEU A 39 -10.13 3.50 -4.23
CA LEU A 39 -10.02 2.29 -5.03
C LEU A 39 -11.37 1.90 -5.62
N GLU A 40 -11.44 1.91 -6.95
CA GLU A 40 -12.61 1.48 -7.71
C GLU A 40 -12.34 0.17 -8.47
N ILE A 41 -13.21 -0.82 -8.28
CA ILE A 41 -13.20 -2.09 -9.01
C ILE A 41 -14.42 -2.16 -9.90
N LYS A 42 -14.18 -2.27 -11.21
CA LYS A 42 -15.21 -2.48 -12.25
C LYS A 42 -15.04 -3.85 -12.88
N VAL A 43 -16.16 -4.51 -13.18
CA VAL A 43 -16.15 -5.67 -14.06
C VAL A 43 -15.88 -5.16 -15.48
N LEU A 44 -14.93 -5.78 -16.16
CA LEU A 44 -14.61 -5.44 -17.55
C LEU A 44 -15.50 -6.26 -18.48
N ASP A 45 -16.05 -5.62 -19.51
CA ASP A 45 -16.76 -6.31 -20.57
C ASP A 45 -15.75 -6.88 -21.58
N ARG A 46 -15.81 -8.20 -21.80
CA ARG A 46 -15.00 -9.00 -22.75
C ARG A 46 -13.68 -8.34 -23.18
N THR A 47 -12.67 -8.43 -22.33
CA THR A 47 -11.31 -7.95 -22.63
C THR A 47 -10.36 -9.13 -22.86
N GLU A 48 -9.38 -8.97 -23.76
CA GLU A 48 -8.28 -9.93 -23.92
C GLU A 48 -7.36 -9.98 -22.69
N HIS A 49 -7.36 -8.92 -21.87
CA HIS A 49 -6.55 -8.80 -20.66
C HIS A 49 -7.29 -9.34 -19.42
N LYS A 50 -6.53 -9.96 -18.50
CA LYS A 50 -7.07 -10.48 -17.23
C LYS A 50 -7.52 -9.37 -16.27
N PHE A 51 -6.87 -8.21 -16.30
CA PHE A 51 -7.24 -7.01 -15.55
C PHE A 51 -6.59 -5.78 -16.20
N ILE A 52 -7.10 -4.58 -15.88
CA ILE A 52 -6.53 -3.29 -16.27
C ILE A 52 -6.38 -2.46 -14.99
N LEU A 53 -5.21 -1.85 -14.78
CA LEU A 53 -4.94 -0.93 -13.67
C LEU A 53 -4.82 0.50 -14.21
N GLN A 54 -5.56 1.43 -13.61
CA GLN A 54 -5.53 2.85 -13.98
C GLN A 54 -5.18 3.70 -12.74
N PRO A 55 -3.89 3.94 -12.46
CA PRO A 55 -3.48 4.81 -11.37
C PRO A 55 -3.63 6.29 -11.76
N SER A 56 -3.97 7.13 -10.80
CA SER A 56 -3.97 8.58 -10.94
C SER A 56 -3.58 9.21 -9.60
N GLY A 57 -3.14 10.47 -9.60
CA GLY A 57 -2.77 11.18 -8.38
C GLY A 57 -1.53 12.04 -8.53
N ILE A 58 -1.00 12.49 -7.39
CA ILE A 58 0.19 13.34 -7.33
C ILE A 58 1.41 12.52 -7.72
N ALA A 59 2.22 13.05 -8.63
CA ALA A 59 3.51 12.46 -8.95
C ALA A 59 4.43 12.56 -7.73
N ILE A 60 4.83 11.41 -7.17
CA ILE A 60 5.76 11.37 -6.05
C ILE A 60 7.18 11.31 -6.60
N ALA A 61 8.08 12.12 -6.03
CA ALA A 61 9.48 12.13 -6.41
C ALA A 61 10.19 10.84 -5.96
N GLY A 62 10.94 10.22 -6.87
CA GLY A 62 11.70 8.99 -6.62
C GLY A 62 11.78 8.13 -7.88
N LYS A 63 12.82 7.31 -8.00
CA LYS A 63 12.85 6.22 -9.00
C LYS A 63 12.30 4.96 -8.34
N ALA A 64 11.43 4.26 -9.05
CA ALA A 64 11.02 2.91 -8.69
C ALA A 64 12.22 1.95 -8.74
#